data_AF-A0A6G7J0V5-F1
#
_entry.id   AF-A0A6G7J0V5-F1
#
_cell.length_a   1.000
_cell.length_b   1.000
_cell.length_c   1.000
_cell.angle_alpha   90.00
_cell.angle_beta   90.00
_cell.angle_gamma   90.00
#
_symmetry.space_group_name_H-M   'P 1'
#
loop_
_entity.id
_entity.type
_entity.pdbx_description
1 polymer ?
#
loop_
_entity_poly.entity_id
_entity_poly.type
_entity_poly.pdbx_seq_one_letter_code
_entity_poly.pdbx_strand_id
1 'polypeptide(L)'
;MKRIIPLLVIGILFTNCSDDKEDCCVTIDTGISIKYLNSSGENLFAMDNGPTESDITIYHRENGVWQKYHQGNLDHPKGIMTLGKGDETYLMVFPSNIIVENNCSETKIEFSDPDLGSDILKAEIDRDNSNEIVTKVWYNGALKWESHHTERMFEIIK
;
A
#
# COMPACT_ATOMS: atom_id res chain seq x y z
N MET A 1 -22.73 12.46 -74.15
CA MET A 1 -21.81 11.47 -73.57
C MET A 1 -21.45 11.92 -72.16
N LYS A 2 -21.76 11.08 -71.17
CA LYS A 2 -21.48 11.30 -69.75
C LYS A 2 -19.98 11.14 -69.50
N ARG A 3 -19.32 12.13 -68.87
CA ARG A 3 -18.09 11.90 -68.11
C ARG A 3 -18.17 12.67 -66.80
N ILE A 4 -18.50 11.88 -65.79
CA ILE A 4 -18.62 12.20 -64.38
C ILE A 4 -17.18 12.40 -63.89
N ILE A 5 -16.86 13.59 -63.39
CA ILE A 5 -15.58 13.84 -62.71
C ILE A 5 -15.68 13.16 -61.34
N PRO A 6 -14.88 12.12 -61.05
CA PRO A 6 -14.95 11.47 -59.75
C PRO A 6 -14.15 12.31 -58.76
N LEU A 7 -14.86 13.01 -57.88
CA LEU A 7 -14.81 12.83 -56.42
C LEU A 7 -13.53 12.16 -55.85
N LEU A 8 -12.33 12.73 -56.07
CA LEU A 8 -11.06 12.16 -55.58
C LEU A 8 -10.34 13.05 -54.55
N VAL A 9 -11.09 13.86 -53.80
CA VAL A 9 -10.52 14.74 -52.75
C VAL A 9 -11.26 14.63 -51.40
N ILE A 10 -12.23 13.71 -51.27
CA ILE A 10 -13.06 13.57 -50.05
C ILE A 10 -12.68 12.37 -49.17
N GLY A 11 -11.67 11.57 -49.56
CA GLY A 11 -11.34 10.31 -48.88
C GLY A 11 -10.24 10.35 -47.80
N ILE A 12 -9.68 11.51 -47.43
CA ILE A 12 -8.54 11.58 -46.50
C ILE A 12 -8.95 12.00 -45.07
N LEU A 13 -10.24 12.20 -44.80
CA LEU A 13 -10.73 12.55 -43.46
C LEU A 13 -11.16 11.34 -42.61
N PHE A 14 -10.58 10.15 -42.86
CA PHE A 14 -10.71 9.03 -41.92
C PHE A 14 -9.76 9.25 -40.74
N THR A 15 -10.23 10.10 -39.82
CA THR A 15 -10.18 9.90 -38.36
C THR A 15 -9.05 9.00 -37.86
N ASN A 16 -7.86 9.58 -37.67
CA ASN A 16 -6.94 9.07 -36.66
C ASN A 16 -7.19 9.86 -35.37
N CYS A 17 -8.30 9.55 -34.69
CA CYS A 17 -8.34 9.78 -33.25
C CYS A 17 -7.43 8.71 -32.67
N SER A 18 -6.17 9.05 -32.41
CA SER A 18 -5.47 8.35 -31.35
C SER A 18 -6.27 8.68 -30.09
N ASP A 19 -6.92 7.67 -29.51
CA ASP A 19 -7.23 7.69 -28.09
C ASP A 19 -5.88 7.60 -27.38
N ASP A 20 -5.07 8.66 -27.48
CA ASP A 20 -4.02 8.94 -26.53
C ASP A 20 -4.77 9.30 -25.25
N LYS A 21 -5.26 8.27 -24.56
CA LYS A 21 -5.49 8.37 -23.13
C LYS A 21 -4.11 8.76 -22.61
N GLU A 22 -3.91 10.04 -22.35
CA GLU A 22 -2.77 10.46 -21.55
C GLU A 22 -2.79 9.54 -20.33
N ASP A 23 -1.73 8.75 -20.15
CA ASP A 23 -1.41 8.08 -18.88
C ASP A 23 -1.18 9.20 -17.86
N CYS A 24 -2.25 9.91 -17.52
CA CYS A 24 -2.21 10.99 -16.57
C CYS A 24 -2.68 10.41 -15.24
N CYS A 25 -1.76 10.53 -14.30
CA CYS A 25 -1.90 10.17 -12.89
C CYS A 25 -1.60 8.70 -12.59
N VAL A 26 -0.59 8.51 -11.74
CA VAL A 26 -0.35 7.25 -11.04
C VAL A 26 -1.21 7.25 -9.77
N THR A 27 -2.07 6.27 -9.59
CA THR A 27 -2.80 6.04 -8.34
C THR A 27 -1.96 5.16 -7.43
N ILE A 28 -1.63 5.66 -6.24
CA ILE A 28 -0.89 4.89 -5.23
C ILE A 28 -1.75 4.81 -3.98
N ASP A 29 -2.26 3.61 -3.68
CA ASP A 29 -3.04 3.31 -2.47
C ASP A 29 -2.54 2.01 -1.83
N THR A 30 -1.49 2.16 -1.04
CA THR A 30 -0.81 1.03 -0.39
C THR A 30 -0.89 1.06 1.13
N GLY A 31 -1.36 2.16 1.74
CA GLY A 31 -1.40 2.31 3.19
C GLY A 31 -2.28 1.26 3.88
N ILE A 32 -1.77 0.68 4.97
CA ILE A 32 -2.48 -0.31 5.79
C ILE A 32 -2.55 0.21 7.22
N SER A 33 -3.76 0.42 7.75
CA SER A 33 -3.96 0.93 9.11
C SER A 33 -4.17 -0.20 10.11
N ILE A 34 -3.36 -0.26 11.15
CA ILE A 34 -3.42 -1.31 12.17
C ILE A 34 -3.66 -0.68 13.53
N LYS A 35 -4.72 -1.12 14.20
CA LYS A 35 -4.97 -0.77 15.60
C LYS A 35 -4.37 -1.83 16.49
N TYR A 36 -3.39 -1.45 17.30
CA TYR A 36 -2.79 -2.37 18.26
C TYR A 36 -3.44 -2.18 19.63
N LEU A 37 -3.94 -3.26 20.20
CA LEU A 37 -4.59 -3.29 21.50
C LEU A 37 -3.77 -4.16 22.45
N ASN A 38 -3.72 -3.80 23.74
CA ASN A 38 -3.22 -4.73 24.76
C ASN A 38 -4.28 -5.80 25.11
N SER A 39 -3.92 -6.74 25.99
CA SER A 39 -4.84 -7.78 26.50
C SER A 39 -6.11 -7.25 27.20
N SER A 40 -6.11 -6.00 27.66
CA SER A 40 -7.28 -5.31 28.25
C SER A 40 -8.14 -4.60 27.20
N GLY A 41 -7.74 -4.57 25.93
CA GLY A 41 -8.43 -3.86 24.85
C GLY A 41 -8.06 -2.38 24.71
N GLU A 42 -7.03 -1.90 25.41
CA GLU A 42 -6.59 -0.50 25.34
C GLU A 42 -5.66 -0.28 24.16
N ASN A 43 -5.84 0.83 23.45
CA ASN A 43 -5.07 1.16 22.25
C ASN A 43 -3.63 1.55 22.60
N LEU A 44 -2.67 0.74 22.14
CA LEU A 44 -1.26 0.91 22.45
C LEU A 44 -0.73 2.29 22.08
N PHE A 45 -1.14 2.87 20.95
CA PHE A 45 -0.66 4.17 20.48
C PHE A 45 -1.44 5.35 21.05
N ALA A 46 -2.42 5.11 21.93
CA ALA A 46 -3.17 6.15 22.63
C ALA A 46 -2.80 6.23 24.14
N MET A 47 -2.00 5.29 24.66
CA MET A 47 -1.56 5.30 26.05
C MET A 47 -0.39 6.27 26.26
N ASP A 48 -0.36 6.96 27.42
CA ASP A 48 0.71 7.90 27.77
C ASP A 48 2.13 7.28 27.74
N ASN A 49 2.24 5.99 28.03
CA ASN A 49 3.50 5.22 27.97
C ASN A 49 3.46 4.14 26.89
N GLY A 50 2.67 4.35 25.84
CA GLY A 50 2.58 3.47 24.69
C GLY A 50 3.80 3.56 23.77
N PRO A 51 3.99 2.56 22.88
CA PRO A 51 5.01 2.64 21.86
C PRO A 51 4.72 3.80 20.89
N THR A 52 5.78 4.38 20.36
CA THR A 52 5.74 5.41 19.32
C THR A 52 6.44 4.93 18.05
N GLU A 53 6.41 5.73 16.98
CA GLU A 53 7.12 5.40 15.74
C GLU A 53 8.63 5.23 15.95
N SER A 54 9.24 5.87 16.96
CA SER A 54 10.66 5.66 17.26
C SER A 54 10.95 4.25 17.76
N ASP A 55 9.98 3.61 18.40
CA ASP A 55 10.09 2.29 19.01
C ASP A 55 9.84 1.14 18.02
N ILE A 56 9.67 1.45 16.74
CA ILE A 56 9.40 0.48 15.69
C ILE A 56 10.50 0.53 14.64
N THR A 57 10.97 -0.65 14.25
CA THR A 57 11.85 -0.83 13.09
C THR A 57 11.12 -1.62 12.01
N ILE A 58 11.13 -1.09 10.80
CA ILE A 58 10.56 -1.74 9.63
C ILE A 58 11.66 -2.44 8.83
N TYR A 59 11.35 -3.64 8.33
CA TYR A 59 12.19 -4.37 7.40
C TYR A 59 11.38 -4.79 6.18
N HIS A 60 12.00 -4.74 5.01
CA HIS A 60 11.44 -5.27 3.78
C HIS A 60 12.15 -6.57 3.41
N ARG A 61 11.40 -7.53 2.86
CA ARG A 61 12.00 -8.75 2.35
C ARG A 61 12.48 -8.54 0.93
N GLU A 62 13.78 -8.62 0.74
CA GLU A 62 14.43 -8.42 -0.56
C GLU A 62 15.33 -9.62 -0.81
N ASN A 63 15.18 -10.30 -1.96
CA ASN A 63 15.97 -11.49 -2.29
C ASN A 63 16.01 -12.55 -1.17
N GLY A 64 14.87 -12.73 -0.48
CA GLY A 64 14.71 -13.70 0.60
C GLY A 64 15.29 -13.29 1.96
N VAL A 65 15.92 -12.12 2.08
CA VAL A 65 16.50 -11.60 3.34
C VAL A 65 15.77 -10.35 3.84
N TRP A 66 15.74 -10.17 5.15
CA TRP A 66 15.15 -8.98 5.77
C TRP A 66 16.16 -7.83 5.78
N GLN A 67 15.83 -6.74 5.09
CA GLN A 67 16.63 -5.52 5.05
C GLN A 67 15.92 -4.43 5.83
N LYS A 68 16.65 -3.76 6.74
CA LYS A 68 16.08 -2.63 7.50
C LYS A 68 15.73 -1.51 6.52
N TYR A 69 14.48 -1.07 6.54
CA TYR A 69 14.00 -0.01 5.68
C TYR A 69 14.21 1.36 6.33
N HIS A 70 14.83 2.27 5.58
CA HIS A 70 14.93 3.68 5.94
C HIS A 70 15.23 4.53 4.70
N GLN A 71 14.38 5.50 4.38
CA GLN A 71 14.55 6.44 3.26
C GLN A 71 14.47 7.88 3.77
N GLY A 72 15.61 8.47 4.10
CA GLY A 72 15.69 9.77 4.81
C GLY A 72 15.15 10.98 4.03
N ASN A 73 14.86 10.82 2.74
CA ASN A 73 14.30 11.85 1.88
C ASN A 73 12.77 11.79 1.75
N LEU A 74 12.09 10.87 2.46
CA LEU A 74 10.63 10.79 2.52
C LEU A 74 10.09 11.49 3.77
N ASP A 75 8.84 11.93 3.73
CA ASP A 75 8.13 12.50 4.89
C ASP A 75 8.05 11.51 6.06
N HIS A 76 7.94 10.21 5.73
CA HIS A 76 7.96 9.10 6.68
C HIS A 76 9.12 8.14 6.38
N PRO A 77 10.35 8.45 6.83
CA PRO A 77 11.54 7.69 6.46
C PRO A 77 11.50 6.20 6.82
N LYS A 78 10.76 5.84 7.87
CA LYS A 78 10.59 4.45 8.30
C LYS A 78 9.47 3.70 7.57
N GLY A 79 8.72 4.35 6.68
CA GLY A 79 7.56 3.73 6.02
C GLY A 79 6.39 3.47 6.96
N ILE A 80 6.31 4.21 8.06
CA ILE A 80 5.21 4.17 9.03
C ILE A 80 4.86 5.57 9.49
N MET A 81 3.63 5.73 9.94
CA MET A 81 3.19 6.88 10.72
C MET A 81 2.06 6.49 11.67
N THR A 82 1.89 7.26 12.73
CA THR A 82 0.71 7.23 13.58
C THR A 82 -0.37 8.13 12.99
N LEU A 83 -1.61 7.63 12.93
CA LEU A 83 -2.75 8.33 12.36
C LEU A 83 -3.90 8.34 13.36
N GLY A 84 -4.34 9.53 13.75
CA GLY A 84 -5.56 9.72 14.55
C GLY A 84 -6.80 9.72 13.66
N LYS A 85 -7.84 8.97 14.05
CA LYS A 85 -9.15 8.94 13.39
C LYS A 85 -10.25 8.97 14.46
N GLY A 86 -10.76 10.16 14.76
CA GLY A 86 -11.64 10.37 15.91
C GLY A 86 -10.86 10.20 17.22
N ASP A 87 -11.39 9.38 18.13
CA ASP A 87 -10.76 9.07 19.43
C ASP A 87 -9.76 7.90 19.35
N GLU A 88 -9.43 7.44 18.13
CA GLU A 88 -8.64 6.24 17.90
C GLU A 88 -7.32 6.55 17.19
N THR A 89 -6.24 5.88 17.63
CA THR A 89 -4.92 5.98 17.00
C THR A 89 -4.57 4.67 16.28
N TYR A 90 -4.05 4.77 15.06
CA TYR A 90 -3.62 3.64 14.24
C TYR A 90 -2.16 3.78 13.87
N LEU A 91 -1.46 2.66 13.71
CA LEU A 91 -0.20 2.62 12.98
C LEU A 91 -0.53 2.39 11.50
N MET A 92 -0.30 3.39 10.66
CA MET A 92 -0.32 3.23 9.22
C MET A 92 1.05 2.72 8.75
N VAL A 93 1.04 1.61 8.04
CA VAL A 93 2.22 0.97 7.45
C VAL A 93 2.15 1.10 5.94
N PHE A 94 3.23 1.61 5.34
CA PHE A 94 3.45 1.56 3.90
C PHE A 94 4.23 0.28 3.59
N PRO A 95 3.60 -0.74 2.99
CA PRO A 95 4.26 -2.02 2.76
C PRO A 95 5.42 -1.87 1.76
N SER A 96 6.27 -2.89 1.72
CA SER A 96 7.36 -2.96 0.76
C SER A 96 6.78 -2.87 -0.67
N ASN A 97 7.45 -2.10 -1.52
CA ASN A 97 7.16 -2.06 -2.95
C ASN A 97 7.93 -3.16 -3.72
N ILE A 98 8.68 -4.02 -3.03
CA ILE A 98 9.45 -5.11 -3.62
C ILE A 98 8.61 -6.38 -3.56
N ILE A 99 8.27 -6.89 -4.75
CA ILE A 99 7.49 -8.10 -4.91
C ILE A 99 8.41 -9.31 -4.74
N VAL A 100 8.04 -10.19 -3.82
CA VAL A 100 8.77 -11.43 -3.52
C VAL A 100 8.25 -12.57 -4.41
N GLU A 101 6.94 -12.83 -4.38
CA GLU A 101 6.29 -13.90 -5.14
C GLU A 101 4.79 -13.59 -5.32
N ASN A 102 4.18 -13.99 -6.44
CA ASN A 102 2.72 -13.89 -6.66
C ASN A 102 2.13 -12.51 -6.35
N ASN A 103 2.77 -11.45 -6.82
CA ASN A 103 2.39 -10.05 -6.56
C ASN A 103 2.35 -9.66 -5.08
N CYS A 104 2.97 -10.46 -4.20
CA CYS A 104 3.02 -10.18 -2.78
C CYS A 104 4.35 -9.54 -2.38
N SER A 105 4.27 -8.52 -1.53
CA SER A 105 5.40 -7.98 -0.79
C SER A 105 5.30 -8.39 0.69
N GLU A 106 6.44 -8.34 1.39
CA GLU A 106 6.50 -8.65 2.81
C GLU A 106 7.25 -7.57 3.59
N THR A 107 6.61 -7.10 4.66
CA THR A 107 7.11 -6.09 5.59
C THR A 107 7.11 -6.68 7.00
N LYS A 108 8.26 -6.67 7.67
CA LYS A 108 8.35 -7.01 9.09
C LYS A 108 8.24 -5.74 9.93
N ILE A 109 7.40 -5.78 10.93
CA ILE A 109 7.19 -4.73 11.94
C ILE A 109 7.80 -5.24 13.24
N GLU A 110 8.88 -4.63 13.71
CA GLU A 110 9.60 -5.04 14.91
C GLU A 110 9.51 -3.95 15.97
N PHE A 111 8.94 -4.28 17.13
CA PHE A 111 8.88 -3.39 18.28
C PHE A 111 10.17 -3.51 19.09
N SER A 112 10.64 -2.38 19.64
CA SER A 112 11.79 -2.35 20.54
C SER A 112 11.52 -3.05 21.87
N ASP A 113 10.25 -3.08 22.29
CA ASP A 113 9.82 -3.85 23.45
C ASP A 113 9.77 -5.35 23.09
N PRO A 114 10.60 -6.20 23.74
CA PRO A 114 10.63 -7.63 23.45
C PRO A 114 9.31 -8.35 23.75
N ASP A 115 8.48 -7.81 24.66
CA ASP A 115 7.18 -8.40 24.99
C ASP A 115 6.17 -8.18 23.85
N LEU A 116 6.32 -7.10 23.07
CA LEU A 116 5.53 -6.86 21.86
C LEU A 116 6.08 -7.63 20.65
N GLY A 117 7.39 -7.89 20.58
CA GLY A 117 8.01 -8.76 19.57
C GLY A 117 7.94 -8.22 18.14
N SER A 118 7.81 -9.12 17.15
CA SER A 118 7.79 -8.77 15.72
C SER A 118 6.66 -9.47 14.97
N ASP A 119 6.11 -8.80 13.96
CA ASP A 119 5.08 -9.36 13.08
C ASP A 119 5.46 -9.24 11.60
N ILE A 120 4.80 -10.06 10.78
CA ILE A 120 4.96 -10.06 9.33
C ILE A 120 3.63 -9.63 8.71
N LEU A 121 3.70 -8.53 7.97
CA LEU A 121 2.66 -8.02 7.10
C LEU A 121 2.97 -8.46 5.67
N LYS A 122 2.11 -9.28 5.09
CA LYS A 122 2.17 -9.63 3.67
C LYS A 122 1.06 -8.89 2.94
N ALA A 123 1.39 -8.21 1.86
CA ALA A 123 0.43 -7.45 1.06
C ALA A 123 0.46 -7.94 -0.39
N GLU A 124 -0.70 -8.31 -0.94
CA GLU A 124 -0.85 -8.47 -2.39
C GLU A 124 -1.04 -7.09 -3.00
N ILE A 125 -0.24 -6.77 -4.01
CA ILE A 125 -0.22 -5.46 -4.67
C ILE A 125 -0.56 -5.67 -6.14
N ASP A 126 -1.67 -5.11 -6.58
CA ASP A 126 -1.96 -4.95 -8.00
C ASP A 126 -1.15 -3.76 -8.53
N ARG A 127 -0.28 -4.03 -9.49
CA ARG A 127 0.64 -3.05 -10.06
C ARG A 127 0.55 -3.07 -11.58
N ASP A 128 0.16 -1.94 -12.15
CA ASP A 128 0.25 -1.65 -13.58
C ASP A 128 0.97 -0.32 -13.81
N ASN A 129 0.99 0.19 -15.05
CA ASN A 129 1.70 1.43 -15.39
C ASN A 129 1.11 2.69 -14.72
N SER A 130 -0.13 2.60 -14.26
CA SER A 130 -0.93 3.71 -13.73
C SER A 130 -1.41 3.49 -12.30
N ASN A 131 -1.22 2.30 -11.72
CA ASN A 131 -1.77 1.92 -10.43
C ASN A 131 -0.78 1.10 -9.60
N GLU A 132 -0.71 1.40 -8.31
CA GLU A 132 -0.12 0.54 -7.28
C GLU A 132 -1.07 0.48 -6.09
N ILE A 133 -1.83 -0.61 -5.97
CA ILE A 133 -2.93 -0.73 -5.03
C ILE A 133 -2.82 -2.06 -4.28
N VAL A 134 -2.89 -2.01 -2.95
CA VAL A 134 -2.95 -3.25 -2.14
C VAL A 134 -4.35 -3.87 -2.26
N THR A 135 -4.43 -5.13 -2.68
CA THR A 135 -5.69 -5.87 -2.88
C THR A 135 -5.99 -6.84 -1.75
N LYS A 136 -4.96 -7.34 -1.04
CA LYS A 136 -5.11 -8.24 0.11
C LYS A 136 -4.03 -8.00 1.15
N VAL A 137 -4.37 -8.23 2.41
CA VAL A 137 -3.45 -8.12 3.53
C VAL A 137 -3.55 -9.36 4.41
N TRP A 138 -2.41 -10.00 4.64
CA TRP A 138 -2.25 -11.03 5.67
C TRP A 138 -1.34 -10.51 6.78
N TYR A 139 -1.71 -10.82 8.01
CA TYR A 139 -0.94 -10.52 9.19
C TYR A 139 -0.57 -11.80 9.90
N ASN A 140 0.72 -12.09 10.06
CA ASN A 140 1.24 -13.36 10.60
C ASN A 140 0.59 -14.59 9.94
N GLY A 141 0.38 -14.53 8.63
CA GLY A 141 -0.22 -15.59 7.82
C GLY A 141 -1.75 -15.64 7.80
N ALA A 142 -2.45 -14.89 8.67
CA ALA A 142 -3.90 -14.82 8.68
C ALA A 142 -4.42 -13.70 7.76
N LEU A 143 -5.41 -13.98 6.90
CA LEU A 143 -6.05 -12.95 6.08
C LEU A 143 -6.80 -11.96 6.99
N LYS A 144 -6.50 -10.68 6.87
CA LYS A 144 -7.10 -9.59 7.66
C LYS A 144 -7.96 -8.66 6.84
N TRP A 145 -7.62 -8.47 5.57
CA TRP A 145 -8.35 -7.60 4.68
C TRP A 145 -8.20 -8.08 3.24
N GLU A 146 -9.27 -7.88 2.46
CA GLU A 146 -9.34 -8.11 1.02
C GLU A 146 -10.21 -7.00 0.42
N SER A 147 -9.84 -6.55 -0.78
CA SER A 147 -10.57 -5.58 -1.57
C SER A 147 -12.08 -5.87 -1.60
N HIS A 148 -12.88 -4.80 -1.80
CA HIS A 148 -14.33 -4.77 -2.12
C HIS A 148 -15.33 -4.36 -1.02
N HIS A 149 -14.95 -4.09 0.24
CA HIS A 149 -15.97 -3.83 1.28
C HIS A 149 -15.69 -2.73 2.31
N THR A 150 -14.44 -2.44 2.68
CA THR A 150 -14.12 -1.47 3.76
C THR A 150 -12.76 -0.81 3.55
N GLU A 151 -12.48 0.25 4.31
CA GLU A 151 -11.11 0.76 4.48
C GLU A 151 -10.15 -0.36 4.93
N ARG A 152 -8.88 -0.25 4.52
CA ARG A 152 -7.81 -1.21 4.81
C ARG A 152 -7.31 -1.07 6.25
N MET A 153 -8.18 -1.47 7.17
CA MET A 153 -8.04 -1.26 8.60
C MET A 153 -8.45 -2.50 9.38
N PHE A 154 -7.65 -2.89 10.38
CA PHE A 154 -7.97 -4.02 11.28
C PHE A 154 -7.28 -3.88 12.64
N GLU A 155 -7.74 -4.68 13.60
CA GLU A 155 -7.20 -4.70 14.97
C GLU A 155 -6.32 -5.94 15.22
N ILE A 156 -5.30 -5.76 16.06
CA ILE A 156 -4.38 -6.80 16.54
C ILE A 156 -4.25 -6.67 18.06
N ILE A 157 -4.46 -7.77 18.77
CA ILE A 157 -4.18 -7.86 20.21
C ILE A 157 -2.72 -8.29 20.37
N LYS A 158 -1.98 -7.55 21.19
CA LYS A 158 -0.61 -7.82 21.63
C LYS A 158 -0.60 -8.34 23.06
#